data_AF-B8KHK0-F1
#
_entry.id   AF-B8KHK0-F1
#
_cell.length_a   1.000
_cell.length_b   1.000
_cell.length_c   1.000
_cell.angle_alpha   90.00
_cell.angle_beta   90.00
_cell.angle_gamma   90.00
#
_symmetry.space_group_name_H-M   'P 1'
#
loop_
_entity.id
_entity.type
_entity.pdbx_description
1 polymer ?
#
loop_
_entity_poly.entity_id
_entity_poly.type
_entity_poly.pdbx_seq_one_letter_code
_entity_poly.pdbx_strand_id
1 'polypeptide(L)'
;MSENTQRKSLPTDKFLTVAVNLIHKALIEPSRTEAKSLYRDLEEKKVVPLTNLRMEDGSMVRFDLSLNSEHYQGRLNFTSFRTGLTMLLMSIADAIKQPESLRTFASEHSENTVMFGPTALTSEDGKPSVLILGADSGRGGPNVELQLIYLDPSQFEQTAKADSTEKAGTDSAVG
;
A
#
# COMPACT_ATOMS: atom_id res chain seq x y z
N MET A 1 37.51 -5.64 -8.60
CA MET A 1 36.78 -6.64 -7.79
C MET A 1 35.43 -6.03 -7.48
N SER A 2 34.36 -6.47 -8.14
CA SER A 2 33.02 -5.99 -7.87
C SER A 2 32.37 -6.94 -6.88
N GLU A 3 32.38 -6.59 -5.60
CA GLU A 3 31.57 -7.29 -4.61
C GLU A 3 30.10 -7.03 -4.94
N ASN A 4 29.47 -8.06 -5.49
CA ASN A 4 28.05 -8.12 -5.73
C ASN A 4 27.36 -8.14 -4.35
N THR A 5 27.04 -6.96 -3.83
CA THR A 5 26.23 -6.81 -2.61
C THR A 5 24.79 -7.22 -2.94
N GLN A 6 24.58 -8.53 -3.06
CA GLN A 6 23.26 -9.12 -3.19
C GLN A 6 22.67 -9.13 -1.78
N ARG A 7 22.20 -7.97 -1.29
CA ARG A 7 21.28 -7.92 -0.16
C ARG A 7 20.10 -8.80 -0.58
N LYS A 8 19.94 -9.97 0.04
CA LYS A 8 18.73 -10.78 -0.14
C LYS A 8 17.56 -9.87 0.21
N SER A 9 16.81 -9.45 -0.81
CA SER A 9 15.55 -8.75 -0.60
C SER A 9 14.65 -9.67 0.22
N LEU A 10 14.00 -9.13 1.26
CA LEU A 10 13.02 -9.89 2.04
C LEU A 10 11.94 -10.41 1.08
N PRO A 11 11.51 -11.68 1.21
CA PRO A 11 10.34 -12.17 0.49
C PRO A 11 9.14 -11.24 0.70
N THR A 12 8.34 -11.02 -0.35
CA THR A 12 7.25 -10.03 -0.35
C THR A 12 6.25 -10.24 0.80
N ASP A 13 5.91 -11.49 1.12
CA ASP A 13 5.03 -11.85 2.24
C ASP A 13 5.62 -11.43 3.61
N LYS A 14 6.93 -11.65 3.80
CA LYS A 14 7.65 -11.24 5.02
C LYS A 14 7.75 -9.73 5.11
N PHE A 15 8.06 -9.07 4.01
CA PHE A 15 8.07 -7.61 3.93
C PHE A 15 6.70 -7.03 4.30
N LEU A 16 5.62 -7.51 3.68
CA LEU A 16 4.26 -7.06 3.96
C LEU A 16 3.84 -7.35 5.40
N THR A 17 4.25 -8.48 5.97
CA THR A 17 4.02 -8.79 7.39
C THR A 17 4.66 -7.73 8.29
N VAL A 18 5.90 -7.34 8.01
CA VAL A 18 6.59 -6.27 8.74
C VAL A 18 5.84 -4.94 8.55
N ALA A 19 5.55 -4.54 7.32
CA ALA A 19 4.87 -3.29 7.00
C ALA A 19 3.51 -3.17 7.70
N VAL A 20 2.66 -4.20 7.62
CA VAL A 20 1.35 -4.26 8.29
C VAL A 20 1.50 -4.08 9.79
N ASN A 21 2.44 -4.79 10.42
CA ASN A 21 2.66 -4.68 11.86
C ASN A 21 3.13 -3.29 12.29
N LEU A 22 4.03 -2.66 11.53
CA LEU A 22 4.50 -1.31 11.82
C LEU A 22 3.38 -0.28 11.69
N ILE A 23 2.60 -0.34 10.61
CA ILE A 23 1.48 0.57 10.37
C ILE A 23 0.38 0.37 11.42
N HIS A 24 0.06 -0.89 11.76
CA HIS A 24 -0.92 -1.22 12.80
C HIS A 24 -0.52 -0.61 14.15
N LYS A 25 0.73 -0.81 14.58
CA LYS A 25 1.27 -0.26 15.83
C LYS A 25 1.29 1.27 15.87
N ALA A 26 1.44 1.93 14.72
CA ALA A 26 1.54 3.38 14.63
C ALA A 26 0.17 4.09 14.54
N LEU A 27 -0.82 3.46 13.89
CA LEU A 27 -2.07 4.14 13.51
C LEU A 27 -3.36 3.45 14.00
N ILE A 28 -3.31 2.17 14.38
CA ILE A 28 -4.49 1.40 14.80
C ILE A 28 -4.48 1.10 16.31
N GLU A 29 -3.37 0.56 16.81
CA GLU A 29 -3.21 0.20 18.22
C GLU A 29 -3.22 1.38 19.20
N PRO A 30 -2.60 2.55 18.89
CA PRO A 30 -2.55 3.68 19.81
C PRO A 30 -3.93 4.30 20.07
N SER A 31 -3.98 5.19 21.07
CA SER A 31 -5.18 5.96 21.35
C SER A 31 -5.59 6.82 20.14
N ARG A 32 -6.89 7.21 20.10
CA ARG A 32 -7.41 8.08 19.03
C ARG A 32 -6.61 9.37 18.90
N THR A 33 -6.15 9.94 20.02
CA THR A 33 -5.39 11.20 20.04
C THR A 33 -4.01 11.04 19.42
N GLU A 34 -3.27 9.99 19.79
CA GLU A 34 -1.92 9.71 19.27
C GLU A 34 -1.95 9.44 17.78
N ALA A 35 -2.83 8.51 17.35
CA ALA A 35 -2.98 8.17 15.94
C ALA A 35 -3.44 9.36 15.10
N LYS A 36 -4.31 10.23 15.64
CA LYS A 36 -4.75 11.46 14.95
C LYS A 36 -3.62 12.48 14.83
N SER A 37 -2.73 12.57 15.82
CA SER A 37 -1.54 13.43 15.72
C SER A 37 -0.63 12.97 14.58
N LEU A 38 -0.36 11.67 14.49
CA LEU A 38 0.45 11.09 13.41
C LEU A 38 -0.23 11.29 12.04
N TYR A 39 -1.53 11.06 11.95
CA TYR A 39 -2.31 11.33 10.73
C TYR A 39 -2.20 12.78 10.28
N ARG A 40 -2.21 13.76 11.20
CA ARG A 40 -2.07 15.17 10.82
C ARG A 40 -0.70 15.43 10.17
N ASP A 41 0.37 14.84 10.69
CA ASP A 41 1.69 14.95 10.07
C ASP A 41 1.70 14.34 8.65
N LEU A 42 1.05 13.19 8.46
CA LEU A 42 0.88 12.55 7.15
C LEU A 42 0.04 13.39 6.19
N GLU A 43 -1.07 13.97 6.66
CA GLU A 43 -1.96 14.86 5.90
C GLU A 43 -1.25 16.14 5.45
N GLU A 44 -0.29 16.63 6.26
CA GLU A 44 0.63 17.72 5.92
C GLU A 44 1.76 17.29 4.96
N LYS A 45 1.63 16.11 4.33
CA LYS A 45 2.60 15.51 3.39
C LYS A 45 3.99 15.29 4.00
N LYS A 46 4.09 15.11 5.32
CA LYS A 46 5.37 14.76 5.97
C LYS A 46 5.65 13.27 5.83
N VAL A 47 6.93 12.95 5.71
CA VAL A 47 7.44 11.59 5.88
C VAL A 47 7.71 11.38 7.36
N VAL A 48 7.04 10.40 7.96
CA VAL A 48 7.02 10.16 9.40
C VAL A 48 7.81 8.89 9.73
N PRO A 49 8.81 8.94 10.63
CA PRO A 49 9.55 7.74 11.01
C PRO A 49 8.69 6.78 11.84
N LEU A 50 8.69 5.50 11.49
CA LEU A 50 8.02 4.44 12.24
C LEU A 50 8.98 3.76 13.22
N THR A 51 10.08 3.21 12.71
CA THR A 51 11.05 2.47 13.55
C THR A 51 12.38 2.22 12.82
N ASN A 52 13.38 1.73 13.56
CA ASN A 52 14.59 1.13 13.00
C ASN A 52 14.60 -0.38 13.32
N LEU A 53 14.73 -1.21 12.30
CA LEU A 53 14.85 -2.66 12.45
C LEU A 53 16.30 -3.11 12.25
N ARG A 54 16.76 -4.01 13.10
CA ARG A 54 18.04 -4.70 12.92
C ARG A 54 17.83 -5.94 12.07
N MET A 55 18.53 -6.02 10.96
CA MET A 55 18.52 -7.17 10.05
C MET A 55 19.41 -8.30 10.57
N GLU A 56 19.25 -9.50 10.01
CA GLU A 56 20.03 -10.69 10.37
C GLU A 56 21.55 -10.50 10.17
N ASP A 57 21.94 -9.72 9.17
CA ASP A 57 23.33 -9.34 8.90
C ASP A 57 23.87 -8.26 9.85
N GLY A 58 23.06 -7.80 10.81
CA GLY A 58 23.39 -6.77 11.77
C GLY A 58 23.21 -5.34 11.27
N SER A 59 22.85 -5.13 9.99
CA SER A 59 22.54 -3.81 9.46
C SER A 59 21.25 -3.23 10.07
N MET A 60 21.13 -1.91 10.07
CA MET A 60 19.94 -1.21 10.53
C MET A 60 19.18 -0.68 9.32
N VAL A 61 17.87 -0.92 9.27
CA VAL A 61 16.97 -0.36 8.27
C VAL A 61 15.91 0.49 8.95
N ARG A 62 15.81 1.74 8.55
CA ARG A 62 14.77 2.66 8.99
C ARG A 62 13.52 2.48 8.14
N PHE A 63 12.38 2.38 8.79
CA PHE A 63 11.06 2.41 8.14
C PHE A 63 10.40 3.74 8.40
N ASP A 64 10.00 4.41 7.33
CA ASP A 64 9.25 5.66 7.34
C ASP A 64 7.87 5.44 6.70
N LEU A 65 6.93 6.36 6.94
CA LEU A 65 5.56 6.32 6.41
C LEU A 65 5.19 7.66 5.78
N SER A 66 4.55 7.62 4.62
CA SER A 66 3.97 8.78 3.95
C SER A 66 2.54 8.49 3.48
N LEU A 67 1.81 9.57 3.16
CA LEU A 67 0.46 9.52 2.63
C LEU A 67 0.37 10.40 1.37
N ASN A 68 -0.03 9.79 0.25
CA ASN A 68 -0.48 10.49 -0.93
C ASN A 68 -2.02 10.37 -1.02
N SER A 69 -2.72 11.45 -0.71
CA SER A 69 -4.18 11.55 -0.79
C SER A 69 -4.68 12.35 -1.99
N GLU A 70 -3.87 12.53 -3.04
CA GLU A 70 -4.20 13.39 -4.19
C GLU A 70 -5.44 12.93 -4.95
N HIS A 71 -5.68 11.62 -5.03
CA HIS A 71 -6.87 11.06 -5.68
C HIS A 71 -8.01 10.71 -4.71
N TYR A 72 -7.91 11.09 -3.43
CA TYR A 72 -9.00 10.89 -2.49
C TYR A 72 -10.22 11.73 -2.89
N GLN A 73 -11.39 11.12 -2.93
CA GLN A 73 -12.60 11.81 -3.34
C GLN A 73 -13.23 12.56 -2.16
N GLY A 74 -13.07 13.88 -2.15
CA GLY A 74 -13.61 14.75 -1.10
C GLY A 74 -12.57 15.16 -0.06
N ARG A 75 -12.99 15.32 1.19
CA ARG A 75 -12.09 15.71 2.29
C ARG A 75 -11.77 14.49 3.14
N LEU A 76 -10.53 13.99 3.02
CA LEU A 76 -10.06 12.92 3.89
C LEU A 76 -10.06 13.41 5.34
N ASN A 77 -10.81 12.73 6.20
CA ASN A 77 -10.79 12.97 7.63
C ASN A 77 -10.19 11.75 8.35
N PHE A 78 -9.77 11.92 9.60
CA PHE A 78 -9.13 10.84 10.36
C PHE A 78 -9.99 9.57 10.47
N THR A 79 -11.32 9.68 10.56
CA THR A 79 -12.20 8.52 10.65
C THR A 79 -12.25 7.76 9.33
N SER A 80 -12.43 8.45 8.19
CA SER A 80 -12.42 7.85 6.86
C SER A 80 -11.06 7.22 6.55
N PHE A 81 -9.96 7.93 6.87
CA PHE A 81 -8.60 7.41 6.77
C PHE A 81 -8.39 6.14 7.57
N ARG A 82 -8.74 6.14 8.87
CA ARG A 82 -8.56 4.96 9.74
C ARG A 82 -9.40 3.77 9.27
N THR A 83 -10.59 4.03 8.72
CA THR A 83 -11.45 2.99 8.15
C THR A 83 -10.80 2.34 6.93
N GLY A 84 -10.38 3.16 5.95
CA GLY A 84 -9.69 2.66 4.75
C GLY A 84 -8.37 1.95 5.08
N LEU A 85 -7.60 2.48 6.02
CA LEU A 85 -6.37 1.85 6.49
C LEU A 85 -6.64 0.48 7.12
N THR A 86 -7.66 0.37 7.99
CA THR A 86 -8.02 -0.90 8.62
C THR A 86 -8.40 -1.95 7.57
N MET A 87 -9.20 -1.56 6.58
CA MET A 87 -9.58 -2.44 5.47
C MET A 87 -8.36 -2.87 4.64
N LEU A 88 -7.41 -1.97 4.41
CA LEU A 88 -6.19 -2.29 3.67
C LEU A 88 -5.34 -3.30 4.42
N LEU A 89 -5.14 -3.09 5.73
CA LEU A 89 -4.35 -4.03 6.55
C LEU A 89 -4.99 -5.42 6.59
N MET A 90 -6.33 -5.51 6.63
CA MET A 90 -7.05 -6.79 6.52
C MET A 90 -6.85 -7.45 5.15
N SER A 91 -7.00 -6.68 4.07
CA SER A 91 -6.79 -7.14 2.69
C SER A 91 -5.38 -7.70 2.49
N ILE A 92 -4.35 -7.01 3.01
CA ILE A 92 -2.97 -7.49 2.98
C ILE A 92 -2.80 -8.75 3.84
N ALA A 93 -3.35 -8.77 5.05
CA ALA A 93 -3.25 -9.93 5.95
C ALA A 93 -3.88 -11.19 5.36
N ASP A 94 -4.97 -11.05 4.60
CA ASP A 94 -5.59 -12.16 3.87
C ASP A 94 -4.73 -12.61 2.68
N ALA A 95 -4.18 -11.67 1.91
CA ALA A 95 -3.33 -11.99 0.77
C ALA A 95 -2.00 -12.66 1.17
N ILE A 96 -1.43 -12.32 2.35
CA ILE A 96 -0.24 -13.01 2.90
C ILE A 96 -0.49 -14.51 3.14
N LYS A 97 -1.74 -14.94 3.35
CA LYS A 97 -2.07 -16.36 3.53
C LYS A 97 -1.97 -17.16 2.23
N GLN A 98 -1.94 -16.50 1.08
CA GLN A 98 -1.81 -17.09 -0.26
C GLN A 98 -0.69 -16.37 -1.05
N PRO A 99 0.59 -16.52 -0.67
CA PRO A 99 1.69 -15.72 -1.19
C PRO A 99 1.85 -15.77 -2.71
N GLU A 100 1.50 -16.90 -3.34
CA GLU A 100 1.51 -17.09 -4.79
C GLU A 100 0.57 -16.15 -5.55
N SER A 101 -0.42 -15.58 -4.86
CA SER A 101 -1.39 -14.63 -5.42
C SER A 101 -0.98 -13.16 -5.23
N LEU A 102 0.07 -12.89 -4.44
CA LEU A 102 0.55 -11.53 -4.16
C LEU A 102 1.21 -10.94 -5.41
N ARG A 103 0.44 -10.14 -6.13
CA ARG A 103 0.94 -9.35 -7.26
C ARG A 103 1.63 -8.08 -6.77
N THR A 104 2.73 -7.73 -7.44
CA THR A 104 3.41 -6.45 -7.28
C THR A 104 3.40 -5.68 -8.60
N PHE A 105 3.24 -4.37 -8.53
CA PHE A 105 3.20 -3.49 -9.69
C PHE A 105 4.32 -2.45 -9.55
N ALA A 106 5.00 -2.11 -10.64
CA ALA A 106 5.89 -0.96 -10.65
C ALA A 106 5.06 0.32 -10.72
N SER A 107 5.45 1.35 -9.99
CA SER A 107 4.82 2.67 -10.10
C SER A 107 5.23 3.34 -11.42
N GLU A 108 4.27 3.88 -12.16
CA GLU A 108 4.55 4.67 -13.38
C GLU A 108 5.20 6.03 -13.06
N HIS A 109 5.05 6.52 -11.82
CA HIS A 109 5.52 7.83 -11.39
C HIS A 109 6.83 7.79 -10.60
N SER A 110 7.28 6.61 -10.17
CA SER A 110 8.53 6.42 -9.41
C SER A 110 9.18 5.09 -9.74
N GLU A 111 10.38 5.14 -10.32
CA GLU A 111 11.15 3.95 -10.72
C GLU A 111 11.53 3.04 -9.53
N ASN A 112 11.52 3.56 -8.30
CA ASN A 112 11.90 2.81 -7.10
C ASN A 112 10.69 2.39 -6.23
N THR A 113 9.48 2.81 -6.60
CA THR A 113 8.27 2.45 -5.85
C THR A 113 7.67 1.16 -6.41
N VAL A 114 7.53 0.18 -5.54
CA VAL A 114 6.74 -1.04 -5.79
C VAL A 114 5.40 -0.92 -5.07
N MET A 115 4.30 -1.13 -5.80
CA MET A 115 2.95 -1.21 -5.24
C MET A 115 2.53 -2.66 -5.02
N PHE A 116 1.83 -2.93 -3.92
CA PHE A 116 1.36 -4.27 -3.58
C PHE A 116 -0.13 -4.40 -3.90
N GLY A 117 -0.51 -5.49 -4.58
CA GLY A 117 -1.85 -5.64 -5.15
C GLY A 117 -3.06 -5.62 -4.21
N PRO A 118 -2.97 -5.97 -2.91
CA PRO A 118 -4.09 -5.80 -1.99
C PRO A 118 -4.48 -4.32 -1.85
N THR A 119 -5.76 -4.03 -2.05
CA THR A 119 -6.31 -2.67 -1.94
C THR A 119 -7.45 -2.62 -0.93
N ALA A 120 -7.82 -1.40 -0.53
CA ALA A 120 -9.05 -1.11 0.20
C ALA A 120 -9.93 -0.16 -0.60
N LEU A 121 -11.16 -0.58 -0.87
CA LEU A 121 -12.20 0.25 -1.46
C LEU A 121 -13.11 0.79 -0.35
N THR A 122 -13.11 2.10 -0.16
CA THR A 122 -14.08 2.81 0.69
C THR A 122 -15.03 3.63 -0.17
N SER A 123 -16.19 3.97 0.39
CA SER A 123 -17.13 4.91 -0.22
C SER A 123 -17.63 5.89 0.84
N GLU A 124 -17.48 7.18 0.56
CA GLU A 124 -18.01 8.27 1.38
C GLU A 124 -18.93 9.10 0.48
N ASP A 125 -20.19 9.30 0.88
CA ASP A 125 -21.23 9.96 0.09
C ASP A 125 -21.36 9.44 -1.36
N GLY A 126 -21.21 8.14 -1.54
CA GLY A 126 -21.29 7.48 -2.85
C GLY A 126 -20.06 7.68 -3.74
N LYS A 127 -18.99 8.31 -3.24
CA LYS A 127 -17.74 8.50 -3.98
C LYS A 127 -16.73 7.42 -3.58
N PRO A 128 -16.36 6.51 -4.49
CA PRO A 128 -15.38 5.48 -4.19
C PRO A 128 -13.98 6.08 -4.00
N SER A 129 -13.18 5.49 -3.14
CA SER A 129 -11.76 5.78 -2.98
C SER A 129 -10.99 4.48 -2.80
N VAL A 130 -9.88 4.34 -3.51
CA VAL A 130 -9.05 3.12 -3.49
C VAL A 130 -7.74 3.45 -2.82
N LEU A 131 -7.44 2.77 -1.71
CA LEU A 131 -6.15 2.88 -1.00
C LEU A 131 -5.29 1.65 -1.29
N ILE A 132 -4.02 1.88 -1.61
CA ILE A 132 -3.00 0.85 -1.84
C ILE A 132 -1.76 1.12 -0.99
N LEU A 133 -0.99 0.06 -0.69
CA LEU A 133 0.34 0.19 -0.10
C LEU A 133 1.40 0.16 -1.20
N GLY A 134 2.31 1.13 -1.16
CA GLY A 134 3.56 1.14 -1.88
C GLY A 134 4.76 1.05 -0.94
N ALA A 135 5.92 0.70 -1.48
CA ALA A 135 7.21 0.81 -0.81
C ALA A 135 8.25 1.39 -1.77
N ASP A 136 8.94 2.43 -1.31
CA ASP A 136 10.12 2.99 -1.98
C ASP A 136 11.36 2.65 -1.14
N SER A 137 12.26 1.84 -1.69
CA SER A 137 13.54 1.48 -1.06
C SER A 137 14.69 2.43 -1.43
N GLY A 138 14.38 3.53 -2.12
CA GLY A 138 15.34 4.45 -2.70
C GLY A 138 16.34 3.79 -3.64
N ARG A 139 17.42 4.50 -3.95
CA ARG A 139 18.58 3.96 -4.71
C ARG A 139 19.53 3.12 -3.85
N GLY A 140 18.99 2.29 -2.94
CA GLY A 140 19.77 1.34 -2.13
C GLY A 140 20.23 1.85 -0.75
N GLY A 141 19.61 2.91 -0.22
CA GLY A 141 19.84 3.40 1.14
C GLY A 141 19.33 2.44 2.23
N PRO A 142 19.70 2.65 3.51
CA PRO A 142 19.20 1.85 4.63
C PRO A 142 17.81 2.29 5.11
N ASN A 143 16.97 2.79 4.19
CA ASN A 143 15.65 3.31 4.50
C ASN A 143 14.62 2.76 3.52
N VAL A 144 13.46 2.41 4.05
CA VAL A 144 12.28 2.02 3.29
C VAL A 144 11.16 2.98 3.66
N GLU A 145 10.62 3.68 2.67
CA GLU A 145 9.42 4.47 2.84
C GLU A 145 8.20 3.62 2.47
N LEU A 146 7.32 3.38 3.44
CA LEU A 146 5.99 2.83 3.21
C LEU A 146 5.08 3.97 2.76
N GLN A 147 4.37 3.78 1.65
CA GLN A 147 3.57 4.82 1.02
C GLN A 147 2.10 4.39 1.01
N LEU A 148 1.24 5.10 1.73
CA LEU A 148 -0.20 4.95 1.61
C LEU A 148 -0.67 5.83 0.46
N ILE A 149 -1.16 5.23 -0.62
CA ILE A 149 -1.47 5.95 -1.86
C ILE A 149 -2.95 5.78 -2.18
N TYR A 150 -3.67 6.88 -2.34
CA TYR A 150 -5.00 6.86 -2.94
C TYR A 150 -4.86 6.91 -4.46
N LEU A 151 -5.51 5.96 -5.13
CA LEU A 151 -5.52 5.84 -6.59
C LEU A 151 -6.79 6.44 -7.20
N ASP A 152 -6.72 6.81 -8.48
CA ASP A 152 -7.89 7.26 -9.23
C ASP A 152 -8.88 6.10 -9.41
N PRO A 153 -10.12 6.20 -8.87
CA PRO A 153 -11.11 5.14 -8.98
C PRO A 153 -11.49 4.78 -10.43
N SER A 154 -11.36 5.73 -11.37
CA SER A 154 -11.68 5.50 -12.79
C SER A 154 -10.79 4.45 -13.44
N GLN A 155 -9.58 4.23 -12.91
CA GLN A 155 -8.66 3.18 -13.35
C GLN A 155 -9.20 1.78 -13.05
N PHE A 156 -10.07 1.64 -12.05
CA PHE A 156 -10.67 0.36 -11.64
C PHE A 156 -12.05 0.12 -12.27
N GLU A 157 -12.70 1.18 -12.77
CA GLU A 157 -13.96 1.07 -13.53
C GLU A 157 -13.75 0.46 -14.93
N GLN A 158 -12.54 0.58 -15.51
CA GLN A 158 -12.22 0.00 -16.82
C GLN A 158 -12.07 -1.53 -16.78
N THR A 159 -11.56 -2.09 -15.67
CA THR A 159 -11.38 -3.54 -15.53
C THR A 159 -12.73 -4.27 -15.46
N ALA A 160 -13.72 -3.67 -14.79
CA ALA A 160 -15.07 -4.24 -14.69
C ALA A 160 -15.82 -4.28 -16.05
N LYS A 161 -15.52 -3.33 -16.96
CA LYS A 161 -16.07 -3.29 -18.32
C LYS A 161 -15.37 -4.26 -19.28
N ALA A 162 -14.07 -4.51 -19.10
CA ALA A 162 -13.32 -5.46 -19.90
C ALA A 162 -13.80 -6.91 -19.67
N ASP A 163 -13.96 -7.32 -18.40
CA ASP A 163 -14.45 -8.66 -18.04
C ASP A 163 -15.91 -8.92 -18.46
N SER A 164 -16.73 -7.87 -18.56
CA SER A 164 -18.13 -7.99 -19.00
C SER A 164 -18.29 -7.98 -20.53
N THR A 165 -17.29 -7.50 -21.27
CA THR A 165 -17.28 -7.57 -22.75
C THR A 165 -16.77 -8.93 -23.23
N GLU A 166 -15.84 -9.57 -22.52
CA GLU A 166 -15.29 -10.87 -22.90
C GLU A 166 -16.29 -12.04 -22.67
N LYS A 167 -17.22 -11.90 -21.72
CA LYS A 167 -18.33 -12.87 -21.53
C LYS A 167 -19.51 -12.72 -22.50
N ALA A 168 -19.61 -11.62 -23.23
CA ALA A 168 -20.72 -11.37 -24.16
C ALA A 168 -20.44 -11.85 -25.61
N GLY A 169 -19.20 -12.26 -25.92
CA GLY A 169 -18.76 -12.58 -27.27
C GLY A 169 -18.82 -14.05 -27.70
N THR A 170 -19.31 -14.98 -26.88
CA THR A 170 -19.24 -16.43 -27.18
C THR A 170 -20.56 -17.12 -27.49
N ASP A 171 -21.70 -16.42 -27.54
CA ASP A 171 -23.02 -17.05 -27.79
C ASP A 171 -23.70 -16.61 -29.10
N SER A 172 -22.94 -16.38 -30.17
CA SER A 172 -23.53 -16.12 -31.49
C SER A 172 -22.65 -16.59 -32.65
N ALA A 173 -22.49 -17.92 -32.72
CA ALA A 173 -22.23 -18.71 -33.93
C ALA A 173 -22.29 -20.18 -33.47
N VAL A 174 -23.20 -21.05 -33.89
CA VAL A 174 -23.57 -21.39 -35.26
C VAL A 174 -24.96 -22.06 -35.23
N GLY A 175 -25.86 -21.55 -36.07
CA GLY A 175 -26.97 -22.32 -36.64
C GLY A 175 -26.59 -22.88 -38.00
#